data_AF-A0A550GYK7-F1
#
_entry.id   AF-A0A550GYK7-F1
#
_cell.length_a   1.000
_cell.length_b   1.000
_cell.length_c   1.000
_cell.angle_alpha   90.00
_cell.angle_beta   90.00
_cell.angle_gamma   90.00
#
_symmetry.space_group_name_H-M   'P 1'
#
loop_
_entity.id
_entity.type
_entity.pdbx_description
1 polymer ?
#
loop_
_entity_poly.entity_id
_entity_poly.type
_entity_poly.pdbx_seq_one_letter_code
_entity_poly.pdbx_strand_id
1 'polypeptide(L)' 'MCMSCGWEWIPLLAVASCNASHTHVEQPTNLNRAVEILKERYAKGEISKEVYIEMRKDLEY' A
#
# COMPACT_ATOMS: atom_id res chain seq x y z
N MET A 1 -12.37 9.51 -15.14
CA MET A 1 -12.46 10.39 -16.32
C MET A 1 -11.96 9.61 -17.52
N CYS A 2 -12.86 9.30 -18.45
CA CYS A 2 -12.52 8.78 -19.77
C CYS A 2 -12.01 9.93 -20.65
N MET A 3 -10.90 9.72 -21.36
CA MET A 3 -10.54 10.40 -22.61
C MET A 3 -9.76 9.39 -23.44
N SER A 4 -10.40 8.73 -24.43
CA SER A 4 -10.45 9.10 -25.86
C SER A 4 -9.20 8.61 -26.61
N CYS A 5 -9.19 7.98 -27.79
CA CYS A 5 -10.18 7.46 -28.73
C CYS A 5 -9.41 6.46 -29.63
N GLY A 6 -9.90 5.24 -29.79
CA GLY A 6 -9.32 4.19 -30.65
C GLY A 6 -10.44 3.41 -31.33
N TRP A 7 -11.20 4.12 -32.14
CA TRP A 7 -12.28 3.69 -33.04
C TRP A 7 -11.85 2.74 -34.17
N GLU A 8 -11.66 1.45 -33.89
CA GLU A 8 -11.73 0.42 -34.95
C GLU A 8 -12.53 -0.84 -34.50
N TRP A 9 -13.79 -0.90 -34.95
CA TRP A 9 -14.64 -2.08 -35.23
C TRP A 9 -14.50 -3.35 -34.36
N ILE A 10 -15.12 -3.36 -33.17
CA ILE A 10 -15.40 -4.63 -32.45
C ILE A 10 -16.90 -4.69 -32.07
N PRO A 11 -17.63 -5.73 -32.53
CA PRO A 11 -19.04 -5.89 -32.24
C PRO A 11 -19.27 -6.34 -30.78
N LEU A 12 -20.14 -5.60 -30.08
CA LEU A 12 -21.01 -6.02 -28.97
C LEU A 12 -20.62 -7.34 -28.27
N LEU A 13 -19.69 -7.28 -27.31
CA LEU A 13 -19.70 -8.23 -26.21
C LEU A 13 -19.04 -7.66 -24.95
N ALA A 14 -19.88 -7.46 -23.94
CA ALA A 14 -19.57 -7.42 -22.51
C ALA A 14 -18.46 -6.46 -22.05
N VAL A 15 -18.82 -5.20 -21.78
CA VAL A 15 -18.23 -4.52 -20.61
C VAL A 15 -19.02 -4.99 -19.40
N ALA A 16 -18.55 -6.07 -18.80
CA ALA A 16 -18.87 -6.40 -17.43
C ALA A 16 -18.45 -5.21 -16.56
N SER A 17 -19.39 -4.63 -15.82
CA SER A 17 -19.09 -3.62 -14.80
C SER A 17 -18.12 -4.23 -13.80
N CYS A 18 -16.84 -3.89 -13.92
CA CYS A 18 -15.88 -4.12 -12.87
C CYS A 18 -16.30 -3.22 -11.70
N ASN A 19 -16.97 -3.80 -10.70
CA ASN A 19 -17.00 -3.21 -9.37
C ASN A 19 -15.54 -3.15 -8.92
N ALA A 20 -14.89 -2.02 -9.14
CA ALA A 20 -13.66 -1.69 -8.46
C ALA A 20 -14.02 -1.62 -6.98
N SER A 21 -13.88 -2.74 -6.28
CA SER A 21 -13.75 -2.74 -4.84
C SER A 21 -12.62 -1.77 -4.53
N HIS A 22 -12.97 -0.57 -4.07
CA HIS A 22 -12.03 0.31 -3.43
C HIS A 22 -11.47 -0.49 -2.26
N THR A 23 -10.32 -1.14 -2.45
CA THR A 23 -9.43 -1.48 -1.35
C THR A 23 -9.15 -0.16 -0.67
N HIS A 24 -9.85 0.07 0.43
CA HIS A 24 -9.52 1.10 1.40
C HIS A 24 -8.13 0.72 1.90
N VAL A 25 -7.10 1.16 1.16
CA VAL A 25 -5.77 1.31 1.71
C VAL A 25 -5.97 2.40 2.75
N GLU A 26 -6.29 1.97 3.97
CA GLU A 26 -6.22 2.82 5.16
C GLU A 26 -4.91 3.57 5.00
N GLN A 27 -4.96 4.88 4.74
CA GLN A 27 -3.72 5.63 4.63
C GLN A 27 -3.04 5.45 5.99
N PRO A 28 -1.91 4.72 6.06
CA PRO A 28 -1.27 4.51 7.33
C PRO A 28 -0.88 5.91 7.80
N THR A 29 -1.34 6.27 9.00
CA THR A 29 -0.79 7.43 9.70
C THR A 29 0.73 7.31 9.63
N ASN A 30 1.45 8.42 9.48
CA ASN A 30 2.92 8.39 9.27
C ASN A 30 3.64 7.48 10.28
N LEU A 31 3.09 7.42 11.49
CA LEU A 31 3.49 6.57 12.59
C LEU A 31 3.32 5.06 12.30
N ASN A 32 2.18 4.61 11.77
CA ASN A 32 2.00 3.23 11.33
C ASN A 32 3.02 2.83 10.27
N ARG A 33 3.27 3.72 9.30
CA ARG A 33 4.26 3.46 8.23
C ARG A 33 5.68 3.34 8.79
N ALA A 34 6.05 4.19 9.75
CA ALA A 34 7.36 4.13 10.39
C ALA A 34 7.56 2.80 11.14
N VAL A 35 6.54 2.34 11.87
CA VAL A 35 6.58 1.05 12.58
C VAL A 35 6.69 -0.13 11.61
N GLU A 36 5.99 -0.10 10.48
CA GLU A 36 6.08 -1.16 9.46
C GLU A 36 7.48 -1.25 8.84
N ILE A 37 8.09 -0.11 8.50
CA ILE A 37 9.47 -0.08 7.99
C ILE A 37 10.43 -0.68 9.02
N LEU A 38 10.27 -0.33 10.30
CA LEU A 38 11.10 -0.86 11.38
C LEU A 38 10.99 -2.37 11.52
N LYS A 39 9.77 -2.91 11.44
CA LYS A 39 9.52 -4.37 11.44
C LYS A 39 10.19 -5.05 10.25
N GLU A 40 10.09 -4.46 9.05
CA GLU A 40 10.69 -5.02 7.84
C GLU A 40 12.22 -5.12 7.97
N ARG A 41 12.88 -4.05 8.42
CA ARG A 41 14.35 -4.04 8.60
C ARG A 41 14.83 -5.05 9.64
N TYR A 42 14.07 -5.20 10.73
CA TYR A 42 14.36 -6.22 11.74
C TYR A 42 14.22 -7.63 11.16
N ALA A 43 13.16 -7.90 10.40
CA ALA A 43 12.96 -9.19 9.74
C ALA A 43 14.05 -9.52 8.70
N LYS A 44 14.58 -8.50 8.02
CA LYS A 44 15.73 -8.63 7.12
C LYS A 44 17.06 -8.83 7.85
N GLY A 45 17.13 -8.59 9.16
CA GLY A 45 18.36 -8.63 9.94
C GLY A 45 19.27 -7.41 9.71
N GLU A 46 18.75 -6.32 9.16
CA GLU A 46 19.51 -5.07 8.93
C GLU A 46 19.73 -4.30 10.24
N ILE A 47 18.89 -4.55 11.25
CA ILE A 47 18.99 -3.95 12.58
C ILE A 47 18.95 -5.04 13.65
N SER A 48 19.66 -4.81 14.76
CA SER A 48 19.64 -5.68 15.93
C SER A 48 18.38 -5.47 16.77
N LYS A 49 18.07 -6.44 17.64
CA LYS A 49 16.90 -6.41 18.52
C LYS A 49 16.88 -5.17 19.42
N GLU A 50 18.04 -4.76 19.91
CA GLU A 50 18.20 -3.62 20.81
C GLU A 50 17.79 -2.32 20.12
N VAL A 51 18.28 -2.12 18.88
CA VAL A 51 17.96 -0.96 18.03
C VAL A 51 16.47 -0.94 17.68
N TYR A 52 15.88 -2.10 17.36
CA TYR A 52 14.44 -2.20 17.09
C TYR A 52 13.60 -1.77 18.31
N ILE A 53 13.95 -2.21 19.51
CA ILE A 53 13.21 -1.88 20.74
C ILE A 53 13.32 -0.39 21.07
N GLU A 54 14.50 0.22 20.91
CA GLU A 54 14.72 1.65 21.16
C GLU A 54 13.88 2.50 20.21
N MET A 55 14.03 2.29 18.89
CA MET A 55 13.30 3.05 17.88
C MET A 55 11.78 2.86 17.95
N ARG A 56 11.31 1.68 18.36
CA ARG A 56 9.87 1.46 18.54
C ARG A 56 9.31 2.30 19.70
N LYS A 57 10.07 2.46 20.80
CA LYS A 57 9.66 3.30 21.94
C LYS A 57 9.55 4.77 21.54
N ASP A 58 10.47 5.27 20.71
CA ASP A 58 10.43 6.65 20.19
C ASP A 58 9.21 6.93 19.30
N LEU A 59 8.68 5.91 18.61
CA LEU A 59 7.49 6.07 17.75
C LEU A 59 6.17 5.96 18.52
N GLU A 60 6.16 5.32 19.69
CA GLU A 60 4.96 5.11 20.51
C GLU A 60 4.69 6.27 21.49
N TYR A 61 5.61 7.23 21.62
CA TYR A 61 5.55 8.38 22.54
C TYR A 61 5.28 9.70 21.80
#